data_AF-A0A6V8D9Z8-F1
#
_entry.id   AF-A0A6V8D9Z8-F1
#
_cell.length_a   1.000
_cell.length_b   1.000
_cell.length_c   1.000
_cell.angle_alpha   90.00
_cell.angle_beta   90.00
_cell.angle_gamma   90.00
#
_symmetry.space_group_name_H-M   'P 1'
#
loop_
_entity.id
_entity.type
_entity.pdbx_description
1 polymer ?
#
loop_
_entity_poly.entity_id
_entity_poly.type
_entity_poly.pdbx_seq_one_letter_code
_entity_poly.pdbx_strand_id
1 'polypeptide(L)'
;MVRAAVSELTVPLRNAWNITRYKRAPRAIQIIRNEVIRHLKVAPEEEIYIDPSVNELIWARGIENPPRKIKLQVTRHDEPDFPIEVTLAQE
;
A
#
# COMPACT_ATOMS: atom_id res chain seq x y z
N MET A 1 10.28 2.05 22.95
CA MET A 1 10.37 1.14 21.78
C MET A 1 10.38 2.00 20.52
N VAL A 2 11.56 2.35 20.03
CA VAL A 2 11.71 2.91 18.68
C VAL A 2 11.45 1.74 17.73
N ARG A 3 10.33 1.78 17.01
CA ARG A 3 10.02 0.73 16.03
C ARG A 3 11.07 0.81 14.92
N ALA A 4 11.55 -0.35 14.47
CA ALA A 4 12.49 -0.42 13.35
C ALA A 4 11.97 0.39 12.16
N ALA A 5 12.87 1.07 11.45
CA ALA A 5 12.57 1.89 10.28
C ALA A 5 11.80 1.12 9.18
N VAL A 6 11.83 -0.20 9.22
CA VAL A 6 11.16 -1.10 8.28
C VAL A 6 10.05 -1.88 9.00
N SER A 7 8.84 -1.81 8.47
CA SER A 7 7.67 -2.55 8.95
C SER A 7 7.06 -3.38 7.81
N GLU A 8 6.86 -4.67 8.04
CA GLU A 8 6.14 -5.54 7.11
C GLU A 8 4.63 -5.49 7.39
N LEU A 9 3.83 -5.29 6.33
CA LEU A 9 2.38 -5.21 6.42
C LEU A 9 1.74 -6.09 5.34
N THR A 10 0.93 -7.06 5.76
CA THR A 10 0.06 -7.80 4.83
C THR A 10 -1.27 -7.08 4.71
N VAL A 11 -1.54 -6.49 3.54
CA VAL A 11 -2.78 -5.75 3.28
C VAL A 11 -3.85 -6.65 2.65
N PRO A 12 -5.03 -6.79 3.27
CA PRO A 12 -6.14 -7.51 2.66
C PRO A 12 -6.92 -6.60 1.69
N LEU A 13 -6.90 -6.94 0.40
CA LEU A 13 -7.62 -6.22 -0.66
C LEU A 13 -9.07 -6.72 -0.87
N ARG A 14 -9.61 -7.48 0.08
CA ARG A 14 -10.98 -8.04 0.01
C ARG A 14 -12.04 -6.97 -0.26
N ASN A 15 -11.86 -5.77 0.31
CA ASN A 15 -12.81 -4.67 0.19
C ASN A 15 -12.86 -4.10 -1.24
N ALA A 16 -11.84 -4.34 -2.07
CA ALA A 16 -11.88 -3.96 -3.48
C ALA A 16 -12.94 -4.77 -4.25
N TRP A 17 -13.28 -5.98 -3.79
CA TRP A 17 -14.23 -6.86 -4.49
C TRP A 17 -15.70 -6.47 -4.27
N ASN A 18 -15.98 -5.58 -3.33
CA ASN A 18 -17.33 -5.09 -3.04
C ASN A 18 -17.80 -4.01 -4.04
N ILE A 19 -16.91 -3.51 -4.90
CA ILE A 19 -17.24 -2.49 -5.91
C ILE A 19 -17.41 -3.12 -7.30
N THR A 20 -17.92 -2.31 -8.24
CA THR A 20 -18.01 -2.65 -9.66
C THR A 20 -16.65 -3.08 -10.23
N ARG A 21 -16.66 -4.04 -11.15
CA ARG A 21 -15.46 -4.72 -11.67
C ARG A 21 -14.41 -3.73 -12.21
N TYR A 22 -14.84 -2.75 -12.98
CA TYR A 22 -13.97 -1.74 -13.59
C TYR A 22 -13.39 -0.70 -12.61
N LYS A 23 -13.73 -0.74 -11.32
CA LYS A 23 -13.18 0.17 -10.30
C LYS A 23 -12.28 -0.53 -9.28
N ARG A 24 -12.02 -1.82 -9.44
CA ARG A 24 -11.37 -2.64 -8.40
C ARG A 24 -9.89 -2.31 -8.22
N ALA A 25 -9.09 -2.26 -9.28
CA ALA A 25 -7.67 -1.91 -9.17
C ALA A 25 -7.44 -0.49 -8.61
N PRO A 26 -8.13 0.57 -9.08
CA PRO A 26 -8.04 1.89 -8.43
C PRO A 26 -8.43 1.86 -6.95
N ARG A 27 -9.47 1.09 -6.59
CA ARG A 27 -9.90 0.94 -5.20
C ARG A 27 -8.87 0.19 -4.34
N ALA A 28 -8.15 -0.78 -4.91
CA ALA A 28 -7.11 -1.51 -4.21
C ALA A 28 -5.97 -0.59 -3.75
N ILE A 29 -5.54 0.35 -4.61
CA ILE A 29 -4.53 1.36 -4.27
C ILE A 29 -5.01 2.24 -3.11
N GLN A 30 -6.27 2.68 -3.13
CA GLN A 30 -6.85 3.45 -2.02
C GLN A 30 -6.88 2.65 -0.71
N ILE A 31 -7.18 1.35 -0.78
CA ILE A 31 -7.16 0.48 0.40
C ILE A 31 -5.76 0.39 0.98
N ILE A 32 -4.73 0.22 0.13
CA ILE A 32 -3.34 0.19 0.58
C ILE A 32 -2.98 1.48 1.30
N ARG A 33 -3.27 2.64 0.70
CA ARG A 33 -3.04 3.95 1.33
C ARG A 33 -3.70 4.04 2.71
N ASN A 34 -4.97 3.66 2.82
CA ASN A 34 -5.71 3.71 4.08
C ASN A 34 -5.15 2.76 5.15
N GLU A 35 -4.71 1.56 4.76
CA GLU A 35 -4.14 0.59 5.69
C GLU A 35 -2.76 1.05 6.19
N VAL A 36 -1.94 1.67 5.33
CA VAL A 36 -0.67 2.29 5.72
C VAL A 36 -0.90 3.43 6.73
N ILE A 37 -1.85 4.34 6.44
CA ILE A 37 -2.22 5.43 7.36
C ILE A 37 -2.64 4.88 8.72
N ARG A 38 -3.52 3.87 8.73
CA ARG A 38 -4.03 3.26 9.98
C ARG A 38 -2.92 2.59 10.79
N HIS A 39 -2.04 1.81 10.16
CA HIS A 39 -1.04 1.02 10.87
C HIS A 39 0.14 1.86 11.36
N LEU A 40 0.62 2.80 10.53
CA LEU A 40 1.76 3.63 10.88
C LEU A 40 1.38 4.91 11.64
N LYS A 41 0.08 5.15 11.84
CA LYS A 41 -0.45 6.36 12.49
C LYS A 41 0.15 7.63 11.88
N VAL A 42 0.18 7.64 10.56
CA VAL A 42 0.72 8.70 9.71
C VAL A 42 -0.08 9.97 9.97
N ALA A 43 0.59 11.10 10.20
CA ALA A 43 -0.10 12.37 10.32
C ALA A 43 -0.76 12.76 8.97
N PRO A 44 -1.84 13.56 8.95
CA PRO A 44 -2.51 13.97 7.70
C PRO A 44 -1.60 14.71 6.71
N GLU A 45 -0.47 15.22 7.19
CA GLU A 45 0.49 16.07 6.47
C GLU A 45 1.63 15.26 5.83
N GLU A 46 1.80 13.98 6.18
CA GLU A 46 2.84 13.12 5.62
C GLU A 46 2.41 12.55 4.26
N GLU A 47 3.23 12.78 3.24
CA GLU A 47 3.01 12.22 1.91
C GLU A 47 3.43 10.75 1.86
N ILE A 48 2.58 9.91 1.28
CA ILE A 48 2.82 8.47 1.12
C ILE A 48 3.26 8.21 -0.31
N TYR A 49 4.52 7.82 -0.47
CA TYR A 49 5.07 7.39 -1.73
C TYR A 49 4.82 5.88 -1.91
N ILE A 50 4.11 5.53 -2.98
CA ILE A 50 3.85 4.14 -3.35
C ILE A 50 4.76 3.82 -4.52
N ASP A 51 5.64 2.85 -4.35
CA ASP A 51 6.54 2.44 -5.40
C ASP A 51 5.76 1.92 -6.64
N PRO A 52 6.19 2.26 -7.87
CA PRO A 52 5.53 1.80 -9.09
C PRO A 52 5.37 0.28 -9.17
N SER A 53 6.28 -0.51 -8.60
CA SER A 53 6.21 -1.98 -8.61
C SER A 53 4.94 -2.50 -7.92
N VAL A 54 4.52 -1.83 -6.84
CA VAL A 54 3.27 -2.15 -6.14
C VAL A 54 2.07 -1.92 -7.06
N ASN A 55 2.08 -0.80 -7.79
CA ASN A 55 1.05 -0.49 -8.76
C ASN A 55 1.03 -1.54 -9.89
N GLU A 56 2.17 -1.83 -10.50
CA GLU A 56 2.27 -2.85 -11.56
C GLU A 56 1.73 -4.21 -11.11
N LEU A 57 2.04 -4.66 -9.89
CA LEU A 57 1.53 -5.91 -9.35
C LEU A 57 0.00 -5.90 -9.19
N ILE A 58 -0.59 -4.78 -8.81
CA ILE A 58 -2.05 -4.62 -8.70
C ILE A 58 -2.70 -4.68 -10.09
N TRP A 59 -2.06 -4.09 -11.10
CA TRP A 59 -2.56 -4.00 -12.46
C TRP A 59 -2.16 -5.19 -13.36
N ALA A 60 -1.32 -6.12 -12.88
CA ALA A 60 -0.79 -7.25 -13.65
C ALA A 60 -1.87 -8.17 -14.26
N ARG A 61 -3.05 -8.26 -13.64
CA ARG A 61 -4.20 -9.06 -14.12
C ARG A 61 -5.33 -8.20 -14.69
N GLY A 62 -5.04 -6.93 -14.98
CA GLY A 62 -6.01 -5.93 -15.44
C GLY A 62 -6.87 -5.32 -14.33
N ILE A 63 -7.74 -4.40 -14.73
CA ILE A 63 -8.53 -3.55 -13.81
C ILE A 63 -9.53 -4.33 -12.94
N GLU A 64 -10.00 -5.48 -13.44
CA GLU A 64 -11.07 -6.26 -12.80
C GLU A 64 -10.59 -7.25 -11.74
N ASN A 65 -9.31 -7.63 -11.78
CA ASN A 65 -8.78 -8.76 -11.03
C ASN A 65 -7.54 -8.40 -10.20
N PRO A 66 -7.61 -7.38 -9.32
CA PRO A 66 -6.50 -7.11 -8.41
C PRO A 66 -6.26 -8.31 -7.47
N PRO A 67 -5.03 -8.51 -6.98
CA PRO A 67 -4.72 -9.56 -6.03
C PRO A 67 -5.57 -9.44 -4.74
N ARG A 68 -5.83 -10.57 -4.06
CA ARG A 68 -6.66 -10.60 -2.85
C ARG A 68 -5.91 -10.16 -1.58
N LYS A 69 -4.60 -10.35 -1.57
CA LYS A 69 -3.67 -9.99 -0.49
C LYS A 69 -2.37 -9.52 -1.13
N ILE A 70 -1.71 -8.57 -0.50
CA ILE A 70 -0.38 -8.09 -0.90
C ILE A 70 0.47 -7.95 0.35
N LYS A 71 1.70 -8.46 0.31
CA LYS A 71 2.70 -8.22 1.35
C LYS A 71 3.47 -6.96 0.94
N LEU A 72 3.48 -5.98 1.82
CA LEU A 72 4.15 -4.70 1.61
C LEU A 72 5.21 -4.53 2.68
N GLN A 73 6.35 -3.98 2.27
CA GLN A 73 7.35 -3.48 3.16
C GLN A 73 7.20 -1.96 3.19
N VAL A 74 7.06 -1.40 4.38
CA VAL A 74 6.93 0.04 4.56
C VAL A 74 8.14 0.55 5.31
N THR A 75 8.88 1.45 4.68
CA THR A 75 10.05 2.09 5.26
C THR A 75 9.67 3.52 5.64
N ARG A 76 9.90 3.90 6.90
CA ARG A 76 9.81 5.28 7.35
C ARG A 76 11.20 5.91 7.26
N HIS A 77 11.31 6.96 6.47
CA HIS A 77 12.51 7.79 6.43
C HIS A 77 12.25 9.05 7.26
N ASP A 78 13.26 9.52 7.99
CA ASP A 78 13.19 10.75 8.77
C ASP A 78 13.51 12.01 7.91
N GLU A 79 13.73 11.82 6.60
CA GLU A 79 14.03 12.91 5.65
C GLU A 79 12.75 13.62 5.16
N PRO A 80 12.81 14.94 4.94
CA PRO A 80 11.64 15.77 4.64
C PRO A 80 10.97 15.51 3.28
N ASP A 81 11.66 14.87 2.32
CA ASP A 81 11.16 14.72 0.95
C ASP A 81 10.40 13.38 0.71
N PHE A 82 10.71 12.30 1.44
CA PHE A 82 10.03 10.99 1.28
C PHE A 82 9.72 10.32 2.63
N PRO A 83 8.69 10.77 3.36
CA PRO A 83 8.43 10.32 4.73
C PRO A 83 8.13 8.81 4.84
N ILE A 84 7.42 8.25 3.84
CA ILE A 84 6.95 6.87 3.85
C ILE A 84 7.03 6.27 2.46
N GLU A 85 7.88 5.25 2.32
CA GLU A 85 8.06 4.47 1.10
C GLU A 85 7.40 3.09 1.25
N VAL A 86 6.54 2.73 0.30
CA VAL A 86 5.86 1.42 0.27
C VAL A 86 6.39 0.61 -0.90
N THR A 87 7.16 -0.44 -0.59
CA THR A 87 7.71 -1.39 -1.56
C THR A 87 7.04 -2.75 -1.46
N LEU A 88 7.21 -3.58 -2.51
CA LEU A 88 6.83 -4.98 -2.45
C LEU A 88 7.78 -5.71 -1.50
N ALA A 89 7.22 -6.43 -0.53
CA ALA A 89 8.01 -7.36 0.25
C ALA A 89 8.42 -8.51 -0.69
N GLN A 90 9.68 -8.51 -1.12
CA GLN A 90 10.27 -9.66 -1.80
C GLN A 90 10.47 -10.76 -0.75
N GLU A 91 9.93 -11.94 -1.03
CA GLU A 91 10.22 -13.17 -0.29
C GLU A 91 11.50 -13.79 -0.82
#